data_AF-A0A2D0J537-F1
#
_entry.id   AF-A0A2D0J537-F1
#
_cell.length_a   1.000
_cell.length_b   1.000
_cell.length_c   1.000
_cell.angle_alpha   90.00
_cell.angle_beta   90.00
_cell.angle_gamma   90.00
#
_symmetry.space_group_name_H-M   'P 1'
#
loop_
_entity.id
_entity.type
_entity.pdbx_description
1 polymer ?
#
loop_
_entity_poly.entity_id
_entity_poly.type
_entity_poly.pdbx_seq_one_letter_code
_entity_poly.pdbx_strand_id
1 'polypeptide(L)'
;MRAQGYIPALPQLGGKLVYEQYFGDEVGLINKDHRQKTPAAFTAGINYTPIPLLTFDIDRKQEISGNGNTQWDVGSLLANGGKIKVLVVQAQNGLHITGNTKTIDTSMGQEQGNHTYGGTESGKVKGIADNLEITINTGKVKKGETITLNIKAFNHGQPVKNVPIEMKATNALNRQEFPQTVTALIDSESDHYQGVTGDQGSLSLPITDPNGLGVKTTLQIKAYGVSNPKTEDVIFTVVTSPDSKYANFGGHMAKTVTNTNGAVFDRSLLQAELADMDMKGMTTYLENGEIWSCRVYKGAVWYCKKMHKKLSTVEDLASLYRTHQQNAMHELYGWPQFRSYRSSTPGIDEHGKNVHFAVNIDDGAVHVINEIVTDYVICTE
;
A
#
# COMPACT_ATOMS: atom_id res chain seq x y z
N MET A 1 20.49 -14.17 -48.23
CA MET A 1 19.13 -14.32 -48.80
C MET A 1 18.55 -15.65 -48.40
N ARG A 2 17.25 -15.73 -48.12
CA ARG A 2 16.55 -16.97 -47.74
C ARG A 2 15.23 -17.05 -48.50
N ALA A 3 14.92 -18.21 -49.06
CA ALA A 3 13.65 -18.53 -49.69
C ALA A 3 13.15 -19.86 -49.13
N GLN A 4 11.86 -19.94 -48.83
CA GLN A 4 11.20 -21.17 -48.40
C GLN A 4 9.83 -21.22 -49.06
N GLY A 5 9.43 -22.41 -49.51
CA GLY A 5 8.16 -22.62 -50.17
C GLY A 5 7.61 -23.99 -49.85
N TYR A 6 6.29 -24.11 -49.87
CA TYR A 6 5.56 -25.36 -49.66
C TYR A 6 4.83 -25.74 -50.94
N ILE A 7 4.76 -27.02 -51.23
CA ILE A 7 4.04 -27.50 -52.41
C ILE A 7 2.53 -27.30 -52.16
N PRO A 8 1.79 -26.51 -52.96
CA PRO A 8 0.39 -26.22 -52.68
C PRO A 8 -0.50 -27.47 -52.61
N ALA A 9 -0.19 -28.49 -53.41
CA ALA A 9 -0.90 -29.78 -53.42
C ALA A 9 -0.46 -30.73 -52.29
N LEU A 10 0.66 -30.44 -51.62
CA LEU A 10 1.21 -31.25 -50.53
C LEU A 10 1.87 -30.31 -49.50
N PRO A 11 1.08 -29.51 -48.75
CA PRO A 11 1.60 -28.44 -47.91
C PRO A 11 2.49 -28.93 -46.76
N GLN A 12 2.43 -30.23 -46.44
CA GLN A 12 3.35 -30.88 -45.50
C GLN A 12 4.77 -31.04 -46.05
N LEU A 13 5.04 -30.79 -47.33
CA LEU A 13 6.38 -30.87 -47.90
C LEU A 13 6.83 -29.48 -48.38
N GLY A 14 7.92 -29.01 -47.82
CA GLY A 14 8.51 -27.72 -48.18
C GLY A 14 9.97 -27.83 -48.58
N GLY A 15 10.40 -26.88 -49.40
CA GLY A 15 11.79 -26.68 -49.79
C GLY A 15 12.32 -25.39 -49.22
N LYS A 16 13.61 -25.38 -48.88
CA LYS A 16 14.34 -24.22 -48.36
C LYS A 16 15.60 -23.99 -49.16
N LEU A 17 15.88 -22.72 -49.45
CA LEU A 17 17.07 -22.27 -50.15
C LEU A 17 17.66 -21.08 -49.42
N VAL A 18 18.95 -21.16 -49.07
CA VAL A 18 19.65 -20.07 -48.39
C VAL A 18 20.96 -19.80 -49.10
N TYR A 19 21.24 -18.53 -49.35
CA TYR A 19 22.56 -18.05 -49.75
C TYR A 19 23.08 -17.10 -48.68
N GLU A 20 24.28 -17.32 -48.20
CA GLU A 20 24.92 -16.49 -47.19
C GLU A 20 26.37 -16.18 -47.57
N GLN A 21 26.77 -14.93 -47.34
CA GLN A 21 28.11 -14.42 -47.58
C GLN A 21 28.54 -13.61 -46.38
N TYR A 22 29.75 -13.87 -45.89
CA TYR A 22 30.34 -13.21 -44.75
C TYR A 22 31.63 -12.53 -45.20
N PHE A 23 32.00 -11.43 -44.54
CA PHE A 23 33.20 -10.64 -44.86
C PHE A 23 34.13 -10.65 -43.64
N GLY A 24 35.41 -10.91 -43.87
CA GLY A 24 36.43 -11.01 -42.81
C GLY A 24 37.56 -11.94 -43.22
N ASP A 25 38.74 -11.78 -42.61
CA ASP A 25 39.93 -12.55 -42.98
C ASP A 25 39.96 -13.98 -42.41
N GLU A 26 39.23 -14.24 -41.32
CA GLU A 26 39.21 -15.54 -40.61
C GLU A 26 37.79 -16.00 -40.22
N VAL A 27 36.92 -16.26 -41.20
CA VAL A 27 35.52 -16.68 -40.93
C VAL A 27 35.37 -18.19 -41.04
N GLY A 28 34.96 -18.86 -39.95
CA GLY A 28 34.64 -20.30 -39.94
C GLY A 28 33.18 -20.59 -40.27
N LEU A 29 32.81 -20.52 -41.56
CA LEU A 29 31.41 -20.57 -42.00
C LEU A 29 30.76 -21.97 -41.90
N ILE A 30 31.53 -23.05 -42.09
CA ILE A 30 31.10 -24.44 -41.85
C ILE A 30 31.60 -24.97 -40.50
N ASN A 31 32.86 -24.69 -40.13
CA ASN A 31 33.49 -25.13 -38.88
C ASN A 31 34.50 -24.08 -38.41
N LYS A 32 34.63 -23.89 -37.09
CA LYS A 32 35.67 -23.09 -36.42
C LYS A 32 37.11 -23.47 -36.81
N ASP A 33 37.37 -24.73 -37.20
CA ASP A 33 38.69 -25.23 -37.55
C ASP A 33 39.07 -24.96 -39.01
N HIS A 34 38.12 -24.52 -39.85
CA HIS A 34 38.32 -24.20 -41.26
C HIS A 34 37.87 -22.77 -41.54
N ARG A 35 38.77 -21.81 -41.30
CA ARG A 35 38.51 -20.37 -41.48
C ARG A 35 38.91 -19.91 -42.88
N GLN A 36 38.09 -19.06 -43.49
CA GLN A 36 38.29 -18.56 -44.85
C GLN A 36 38.09 -17.05 -44.90
N LYS A 37 38.75 -16.40 -45.87
CA LYS A 37 38.59 -14.99 -46.15
C LYS A 37 37.35 -14.75 -47.00
N THR A 38 36.39 -14.01 -46.44
CA THR A 38 35.13 -13.63 -47.08
C THR A 38 34.36 -14.80 -47.71
N PRO A 39 34.02 -15.86 -46.96
CA PRO A 39 33.40 -17.07 -47.51
C PRO A 39 31.93 -16.86 -47.87
N ALA A 40 31.46 -17.66 -48.83
CA ALA A 40 30.06 -17.75 -49.20
C ALA A 40 29.61 -19.23 -49.28
N ALA A 41 28.36 -19.48 -48.91
CA ALA A 41 27.76 -20.80 -48.90
C ALA A 41 26.31 -20.78 -49.37
N PHE A 42 25.89 -21.94 -49.86
CA PHE A 42 24.54 -22.22 -50.27
C PHE A 42 23.98 -23.41 -49.48
N THR A 43 22.76 -23.27 -48.98
CA THR A 43 22.04 -24.34 -48.28
C THR A 43 20.79 -24.69 -49.06
N ALA A 44 20.63 -25.97 -49.38
CA ALA A 44 19.39 -26.53 -49.90
C ALA A 44 18.80 -27.48 -48.86
N GLY A 45 17.50 -27.34 -48.59
CA GLY A 45 16.82 -28.06 -47.54
C GLY A 45 15.48 -28.62 -47.99
N ILE A 46 15.11 -29.76 -47.43
CA ILE A 46 13.76 -30.34 -47.53
C ILE A 46 13.20 -30.48 -46.13
N ASN A 47 11.95 -30.05 -45.97
CA ASN A 47 11.21 -30.19 -44.72
C ASN A 47 9.93 -30.99 -44.95
N TYR A 48 9.61 -31.86 -44.00
CA TYR A 48 8.39 -32.65 -43.99
C TYR A 48 7.66 -32.48 -42.66
N THR A 49 6.47 -31.89 -42.71
CA THR A 49 5.62 -31.54 -41.56
C THR A 49 4.32 -32.37 -41.61
N PRO A 50 4.34 -33.67 -41.29
CA PRO A 50 3.17 -34.55 -41.40
C PRO A 50 1.99 -34.08 -40.55
N ILE A 51 2.27 -33.42 -39.43
CA ILE A 51 1.31 -32.70 -38.60
C ILE A 51 1.93 -31.35 -38.20
N PRO A 52 1.14 -30.29 -37.96
CA PRO A 52 1.67 -28.94 -37.67
C PRO A 52 2.68 -28.84 -36.51
N LEU A 53 2.74 -29.84 -35.63
CA LEU A 53 3.59 -29.86 -34.44
C LEU A 53 4.92 -30.61 -34.61
N LEU A 54 5.08 -31.37 -35.71
CA LEU A 54 6.25 -32.21 -35.95
C LEU A 54 6.80 -31.90 -37.34
N THR A 55 8.05 -31.44 -37.42
CA THR A 55 8.75 -31.25 -38.69
C THR A 55 10.07 -32.01 -38.69
N PHE A 56 10.31 -32.73 -39.77
CA PHE A 56 11.59 -33.36 -40.09
C PHE A 56 12.31 -32.49 -41.11
N ASP A 57 13.53 -32.08 -40.81
CA ASP A 57 14.32 -31.20 -41.66
C ASP A 57 15.64 -31.85 -42.05
N ILE A 58 15.98 -31.74 -43.33
CA ILE A 58 17.24 -32.23 -43.88
C ILE A 58 17.84 -31.09 -44.70
N ASP A 59 18.92 -30.51 -44.22
CA ASP A 59 19.62 -29.40 -44.85
C ASP A 59 21.02 -29.84 -45.30
N ARG A 60 21.40 -29.50 -46.54
CA ARG A 60 22.76 -29.64 -47.02
C ARG A 60 23.34 -28.27 -47.34
N LYS A 61 24.40 -27.90 -46.63
CA LYS A 61 25.12 -26.63 -46.81
C LYS A 61 26.44 -26.89 -47.52
N GLN A 62 26.72 -26.13 -48.56
CA GLN A 62 27.89 -26.24 -49.41
C GLN A 62 28.53 -24.86 -49.59
N GLU A 63 29.81 -24.72 -49.21
CA GLU A 63 30.63 -23.57 -49.52
C GLU A 63 31.03 -23.55 -51.00
N ILE A 64 31.13 -22.36 -51.57
CA ILE A 64 31.54 -22.14 -52.96
C ILE A 64 33.00 -22.61 -53.19
N SER A 65 33.83 -22.60 -52.14
CA SER A 65 35.20 -23.10 -52.17
C SER A 65 35.33 -24.64 -52.18
N GLY A 66 34.21 -25.38 -52.16
CA GLY A 66 34.18 -26.83 -52.40
C GLY A 66 33.90 -27.70 -51.16
N ASN A 67 33.87 -27.14 -49.96
CA ASN A 67 33.58 -27.88 -48.73
C ASN A 67 32.07 -27.91 -48.41
N GLY A 68 31.55 -29.03 -47.90
CA GLY A 68 30.13 -29.18 -47.61
C GLY A 68 29.85 -29.97 -46.34
N ASN A 69 28.68 -29.75 -45.75
CA ASN A 69 28.18 -30.48 -44.59
C ASN A 69 26.68 -30.79 -44.75
N THR A 70 26.26 -31.96 -44.27
CA THR A 70 24.85 -32.38 -44.24
C THR A 70 24.38 -32.39 -42.80
N GLN A 71 23.31 -31.65 -42.52
CA GLN A 71 22.70 -31.56 -41.20
C GLN A 71 21.30 -32.17 -41.22
N TRP A 72 21.04 -33.02 -40.23
CA TRP A 72 19.75 -33.61 -39.98
C TRP A 72 19.19 -33.01 -38.70
N ASP A 73 17.96 -32.54 -38.73
CA ASP A 73 17.29 -31.98 -37.56
C ASP A 73 15.87 -32.52 -37.45
N VAL A 74 15.44 -32.75 -36.21
CA VAL A 74 14.07 -33.15 -35.88
C VAL A 74 13.58 -32.16 -34.83
N GLY A 75 12.85 -31.15 -35.30
CA GLY A 75 12.38 -30.05 -34.47
C GLY A 75 10.90 -30.19 -34.08
N SER A 76 10.60 -29.90 -32.82
CA SER A 76 9.27 -29.42 -32.45
C SER A 76 9.31 -27.89 -32.43
N LEU A 77 8.48 -27.24 -33.25
CA LEU A 77 8.39 -25.79 -33.29
C LEU A 77 7.62 -25.30 -32.06
N LEU A 78 8.33 -25.02 -30.96
CA LEU A 78 7.80 -24.21 -29.87
C LEU A 78 8.81 -23.11 -29.52
N ALA A 79 8.75 -22.02 -30.29
CA ALA A 79 9.48 -20.81 -30.01
C ALA A 79 9.02 -20.16 -28.69
N ASN A 80 10.01 -19.65 -27.95
CA ASN A 80 9.99 -18.68 -26.85
C ASN A 80 9.92 -19.21 -25.40
N GLY A 81 11.07 -19.06 -24.73
CA GLY A 81 11.18 -18.49 -23.38
C GLY A 81 10.46 -19.20 -22.25
N GLY A 82 11.04 -20.29 -21.74
CA GLY A 82 10.80 -20.74 -20.36
C GLY A 82 9.43 -21.34 -20.02
N LYS A 83 8.57 -21.65 -21.01
CA LYS A 83 7.34 -22.43 -20.79
C LYS A 83 7.52 -23.89 -21.20
N ILE A 84 7.41 -24.82 -20.26
CA ILE A 84 7.09 -26.22 -20.61
C ILE A 84 5.61 -26.24 -20.99
N LYS A 85 5.32 -26.30 -22.29
CA LYS A 85 3.93 -26.35 -22.80
C LYS A 85 3.34 -27.76 -22.78
N VAL A 86 4.21 -28.77 -22.85
CA VAL A 86 3.85 -30.20 -22.93
C VAL A 86 4.91 -31.00 -22.18
N LEU A 87 4.49 -31.89 -21.28
CA LEU A 87 5.33 -32.92 -20.69
C LEU A 87 4.88 -34.28 -21.25
N VAL A 88 5.82 -34.99 -21.88
CA VAL A 88 5.59 -36.31 -22.47
C VAL A 88 6.39 -37.34 -21.69
N VAL A 89 5.71 -38.31 -21.11
CA VAL A 89 6.34 -39.43 -20.38
C VAL A 89 6.03 -40.72 -21.13
N GLN A 90 7.08 -41.43 -21.57
CA GLN A 90 6.98 -42.73 -22.21
C GLN A 90 7.67 -43.77 -21.32
N ALA A 91 6.93 -44.76 -20.85
CA ALA A 91 7.52 -45.84 -20.07
C ALA A 91 8.38 -46.73 -20.97
N GLN A 92 9.54 -47.17 -20.51
CA GLN A 92 10.36 -48.17 -21.19
C GLN A 92 10.74 -49.24 -20.16
N ASN A 93 10.53 -50.52 -20.50
CA ASN A 93 10.93 -51.62 -19.61
C ASN A 93 12.40 -52.01 -19.84
N GLY A 94 12.93 -52.91 -19.01
CA GLY A 94 14.32 -53.38 -19.06
C GLY A 94 14.72 -54.14 -20.33
N LEU A 95 13.80 -54.35 -21.27
CA LEU A 95 14.06 -54.95 -22.60
C LEU A 95 14.04 -53.89 -23.72
N HIS A 96 14.10 -52.61 -23.36
CA HIS A 96 14.02 -51.46 -24.27
C HIS A 96 12.69 -51.32 -25.04
N ILE A 97 11.64 -52.04 -24.64
CA ILE A 97 10.32 -51.93 -25.26
C ILE A 97 9.60 -50.73 -24.65
N THR A 98 9.17 -49.81 -25.52
CA THR A 98 8.45 -48.59 -25.14
C THR A 98 6.95 -48.88 -24.98
N GLY A 99 6.41 -48.50 -23.83
CA GLY A 99 4.99 -48.53 -23.51
C GLY A 99 4.24 -47.29 -23.99
N ASN A 100 3.03 -47.13 -23.45
CA ASN A 100 2.17 -45.99 -23.75
C ASN A 100 2.85 -44.66 -23.42
N THR A 101 2.55 -43.66 -24.26
CA THR A 101 3.00 -42.29 -24.07
C THR A 101 1.89 -41.52 -23.39
N LYS A 102 2.19 -40.90 -22.24
CA LYS A 102 1.27 -39.98 -21.57
C LYS A 102 1.72 -38.55 -21.83
N THR A 103 0.84 -37.78 -22.43
CA THR A 103 1.05 -36.37 -22.75
C THR A 103 0.18 -35.54 -21.81
N ILE A 104 0.79 -34.58 -21.13
CA ILE A 104 0.09 -33.59 -20.30
C ILE A 104 0.47 -32.21 -20.83
N ASP A 105 -0.51 -31.36 -21.11
CA ASP A 105 -0.30 -29.99 -21.56
C ASP A 105 -1.14 -28.99 -20.75
N THR A 106 -0.78 -27.71 -20.83
CA THR A 106 -1.45 -26.64 -20.09
C THR A 106 -2.83 -26.24 -20.65
N SER A 107 -3.29 -26.87 -21.74
CA SER A 107 -4.56 -26.58 -22.41
C SER A 107 -5.65 -27.63 -22.13
N MET A 108 -5.29 -28.79 -21.59
CA MET A 108 -6.22 -29.81 -21.11
C MET A 108 -7.16 -29.24 -20.02
N GLY A 109 -8.42 -29.66 -20.03
CA GLY A 109 -9.40 -29.29 -18.99
C GLY A 109 -9.14 -29.99 -17.65
N GLN A 110 -9.74 -29.49 -16.56
CA GLN A 110 -9.57 -30.07 -15.21
C GLN A 110 -9.91 -31.57 -15.15
N GLU A 111 -10.90 -32.02 -15.92
CA GLU A 111 -11.30 -33.44 -15.96
C GLU A 111 -10.33 -34.34 -16.74
N GLN A 112 -9.45 -33.75 -17.58
CA GLN A 112 -8.49 -34.45 -18.44
C GLN A 112 -7.09 -34.56 -17.81
N GLY A 113 -6.93 -34.14 -16.55
CA GLY A 113 -5.71 -34.33 -15.76
C GLY A 113 -4.82 -33.09 -15.65
N ASN A 114 -5.21 -31.95 -16.21
CA ASN A 114 -4.51 -30.68 -16.00
C ASN A 114 -5.10 -29.96 -14.78
N HIS A 115 -4.86 -30.51 -13.59
CA HIS A 115 -5.16 -29.86 -12.32
C HIS A 115 -4.22 -28.67 -12.04
N THR A 116 -3.72 -27.97 -13.06
CA THR A 116 -2.89 -26.77 -12.87
C THR A 116 -3.79 -25.59 -12.53
N TYR A 117 -3.74 -25.16 -11.29
CA TYR A 117 -4.23 -23.86 -10.83
C TYR A 117 -3.03 -22.90 -10.78
N GLY A 118 -3.10 -21.77 -11.50
CA GLY A 118 -2.19 -20.66 -11.25
C GLY A 118 -1.56 -19.97 -12.45
N GLY A 119 -2.32 -19.10 -13.11
CA GLY A 119 -1.78 -17.99 -13.91
C GLY A 119 -2.28 -16.64 -13.37
N THR A 120 -1.43 -15.63 -13.35
CA THR A 120 -1.88 -14.22 -13.24
C THR A 120 -2.41 -13.74 -14.60
N GLU A 121 -3.09 -12.60 -14.67
CA GLU A 121 -3.62 -12.01 -15.92
C GLU A 121 -2.54 -11.82 -17.01
N SER A 122 -1.26 -11.80 -16.62
CA SER A 122 -0.10 -11.69 -17.52
C SER A 122 0.52 -13.04 -17.96
N GLY A 123 -0.09 -14.18 -17.61
CA GLY A 123 0.40 -15.51 -18.00
C GLY A 123 1.65 -15.99 -17.26
N LYS A 124 2.03 -15.32 -16.15
CA LYS A 124 3.07 -15.78 -15.21
C LYS A 124 2.48 -16.80 -14.23
N VAL A 125 3.26 -17.85 -13.92
CA VAL A 125 2.92 -18.86 -12.91
C VAL A 125 2.75 -18.17 -11.56
N LYS A 126 1.63 -18.43 -10.87
CA LYS A 126 1.39 -17.91 -9.52
C LYS A 126 2.40 -18.53 -8.55
N GLY A 127 3.06 -17.68 -7.76
CA GLY A 127 3.74 -18.14 -6.57
C GLY A 127 2.73 -18.68 -5.56
N ILE A 128 3.09 -19.75 -4.86
CA ILE A 128 2.34 -20.30 -3.74
C ILE A 128 3.22 -20.11 -2.51
N ALA A 129 2.66 -19.46 -1.48
CA ALA A 129 3.32 -19.27 -0.20
C ALA A 129 2.66 -20.15 0.87
N ASP A 130 3.44 -20.67 1.81
CA ASP A 130 2.94 -21.32 3.03
C ASP A 130 2.99 -20.38 4.25
N ASN A 131 3.75 -19.27 4.13
CA ASN A 131 3.90 -18.29 5.19
C ASN A 131 4.10 -16.87 4.62
N LEU A 132 3.73 -15.89 5.43
CA LEU A 132 4.00 -14.46 5.22
C LEU A 132 4.80 -13.91 6.39
N GLU A 133 5.71 -12.99 6.12
CA GLU A 133 6.25 -12.07 7.10
C GLU A 133 5.68 -10.69 6.78
N ILE A 134 5.14 -10.02 7.79
CA ILE A 134 4.55 -8.68 7.64
C ILE A 134 5.27 -7.78 8.64
N THR A 135 5.73 -6.64 8.16
CA THR A 135 6.37 -5.62 8.99
C THR A 135 5.88 -4.24 8.57
N ILE A 136 5.73 -3.36 9.55
CA ILE A 136 5.41 -1.96 9.33
C ILE A 136 6.55 -1.10 9.85
N ASN A 137 6.80 0.04 9.21
CA ASN A 137 7.79 1.01 9.71
C ASN A 137 7.40 1.59 11.08
N THR A 138 6.10 1.78 11.31
CA THR A 138 5.50 2.21 12.58
C THR A 138 4.01 1.85 12.59
N GLY A 139 3.45 1.58 13.76
CA GLY A 139 2.00 1.37 13.92
C GLY A 139 1.18 2.66 14.06
N LYS A 140 1.84 3.80 14.24
CA LYS A 140 1.18 5.09 14.52
C LYS A 140 1.93 6.23 13.83
N VAL A 141 1.20 7.06 13.09
CA VAL A 141 1.68 8.30 12.46
C VAL A 141 0.65 9.42 12.60
N LYS A 142 0.97 10.64 12.17
CA LYS A 142 -0.02 11.71 12.04
C LYS A 142 -0.80 11.57 10.74
N LYS A 143 -2.05 12.02 10.73
CA LYS A 143 -2.83 12.18 9.51
C LYS A 143 -2.05 13.02 8.49
N GLY A 144 -1.99 12.54 7.25
CA GLY A 144 -1.16 13.12 6.18
C GLY A 144 0.22 12.48 6.03
N GLU A 145 0.69 11.71 7.01
CA GLU A 145 1.89 10.88 6.89
C GLU A 145 1.54 9.48 6.34
N THR A 146 2.56 8.71 6.00
CA THR A 146 2.43 7.38 5.39
C THR A 146 3.02 6.30 6.30
N ILE A 147 2.26 5.21 6.48
CA ILE A 147 2.78 3.96 7.04
C ILE A 147 3.17 3.07 5.88
N THR A 148 4.36 2.49 5.90
CA THR A 148 4.81 1.53 4.89
C THR A 148 4.66 0.12 5.44
N LEU A 149 3.81 -0.67 4.80
CA LEU A 149 3.61 -2.09 5.11
C LEU A 149 4.41 -2.93 4.12
N ASN A 150 5.32 -3.74 4.65
CA ASN A 150 6.17 -4.65 3.90
C ASN A 150 5.69 -6.08 4.10
N ILE A 151 5.47 -6.78 3.00
CA ILE A 151 5.06 -8.19 2.95
C ILE A 151 6.21 -8.97 2.32
N LYS A 152 6.58 -10.09 2.94
CA LYS A 152 7.48 -11.06 2.35
C LYS A 152 6.85 -12.44 2.39
N ALA A 153 6.71 -13.06 1.22
CA ALA A 153 6.07 -14.36 1.08
C ALA A 153 7.12 -15.48 1.00
N PHE A 154 6.88 -16.57 1.71
CA PHE A 154 7.76 -17.72 1.80
C PHE A 154 7.05 -19.02 1.46
N ASN A 155 7.81 -19.99 0.99
CA ASN A 155 7.40 -21.37 0.81
C ASN A 155 8.54 -22.27 1.26
N HIS A 156 8.31 -23.11 2.27
CA HIS A 156 9.34 -23.90 2.95
C HIS A 156 10.57 -23.07 3.36
N GLY A 157 10.33 -21.84 3.82
CA GLY A 157 11.37 -20.90 4.27
C GLY A 157 12.12 -20.15 3.16
N GLN A 158 11.83 -20.39 1.88
CA GLN A 158 12.43 -19.67 0.76
C GLN A 158 11.50 -18.57 0.24
N PRO A 159 12.01 -17.36 -0.10
CA PRO A 159 11.18 -16.30 -0.65
C PRO A 159 10.56 -16.69 -2.00
N VAL A 160 9.28 -16.38 -2.20
CA VAL A 160 8.54 -16.73 -3.43
C VAL A 160 8.00 -15.49 -4.12
N LYS A 161 8.40 -15.32 -5.38
CA LYS A 161 7.90 -14.27 -6.27
C LYS A 161 6.55 -14.60 -6.90
N ASN A 162 5.88 -13.57 -7.40
CA ASN A 162 4.57 -13.64 -8.07
C ASN A 162 3.47 -14.30 -7.22
N VAL A 163 3.57 -14.25 -5.88
CA VAL A 163 2.52 -14.73 -4.99
C VAL A 163 1.39 -13.71 -5.00
N PRO A 164 0.14 -14.06 -5.40
CA PRO A 164 -1.00 -13.17 -5.27
C PRO A 164 -1.25 -12.77 -3.82
N ILE A 165 -1.36 -11.45 -3.60
CA ILE A 165 -1.67 -10.82 -2.33
C ILE A 165 -2.99 -10.08 -2.47
N GLU A 166 -3.88 -10.26 -1.50
CA GLU A 166 -5.10 -9.47 -1.31
C GLU A 166 -4.99 -8.80 0.07
N MET A 167 -5.12 -7.48 0.13
CA MET A 167 -5.14 -6.75 1.40
C MET A 167 -6.40 -5.89 1.48
N LYS A 168 -7.08 -5.93 2.63
CA LYS A 168 -8.29 -5.15 2.88
C LYS A 168 -8.21 -4.45 4.23
N ALA A 169 -8.58 -3.18 4.29
CA ALA A 169 -8.91 -2.55 5.56
C ALA A 169 -10.31 -3.01 5.98
N THR A 170 -10.39 -3.82 7.03
CA THR A 170 -11.64 -4.57 7.37
C THR A 170 -12.41 -4.00 8.54
N ASN A 171 -11.75 -3.27 9.43
CA ASN A 171 -12.36 -2.76 10.65
C ASN A 171 -11.69 -1.44 11.05
N ALA A 172 -12.46 -0.53 11.63
CA ALA A 172 -11.97 0.70 12.21
C ALA A 172 -12.65 0.92 13.56
N LEU A 173 -11.86 1.06 14.62
CA LEU A 173 -12.34 1.30 15.97
C LEU A 173 -11.77 2.63 16.47
N ASN A 174 -12.62 3.45 17.09
CA ASN A 174 -12.12 4.60 17.85
C ASN A 174 -11.38 4.12 19.11
N ARG A 175 -10.78 5.03 19.87
CA ARG A 175 -9.95 4.70 21.04
C ARG A 175 -10.76 4.06 22.18
N GLN A 176 -12.08 4.23 22.17
CA GLN A 176 -13.00 3.62 23.14
C GLN A 176 -13.65 2.34 22.58
N GLU A 177 -13.06 1.75 21.54
CA GLU A 177 -13.47 0.51 20.88
C GLU A 177 -14.88 0.57 20.25
N PHE A 178 -15.40 1.76 19.95
CA PHE A 178 -16.62 1.92 19.16
C PHE A 178 -16.31 1.85 17.65
N PRO A 179 -17.07 1.06 16.87
CA PRO A 179 -16.91 0.97 15.43
C PRO A 179 -17.04 2.31 14.72
N GLN A 180 -16.18 2.52 13.72
CA GLN A 180 -16.16 3.67 12.82
C GLN A 180 -16.09 3.20 11.37
N THR A 181 -16.32 4.11 10.42
CA THR A 181 -16.15 3.82 8.99
C THR A 181 -14.67 3.71 8.64
N VAL A 182 -14.31 2.64 7.92
CA VAL A 182 -12.97 2.48 7.34
C VAL A 182 -12.78 3.54 6.26
N THR A 183 -11.69 4.31 6.38
CA THR A 183 -11.33 5.38 5.43
C THR A 183 -9.86 5.31 4.97
N ALA A 184 -9.08 4.39 5.54
CA ALA A 184 -7.70 4.15 5.16
C ALA A 184 -7.61 3.68 3.71
N LEU A 185 -6.64 4.24 3.00
CA LEU A 185 -6.32 3.93 1.62
C LEU A 185 -5.03 3.11 1.57
N ILE A 186 -5.09 2.02 0.81
CA ILE A 186 -3.96 1.18 0.44
C ILE A 186 -3.50 1.65 -0.94
N ASP A 187 -2.20 1.91 -1.06
CA ASP A 187 -1.58 2.42 -2.28
C ASP A 187 -2.21 3.72 -2.82
N SER A 188 -2.81 4.52 -1.92
CA SER A 188 -3.54 5.76 -2.25
C SER A 188 -4.79 5.58 -3.14
N GLU A 189 -5.27 4.35 -3.33
CA GLU A 189 -6.39 4.08 -4.24
C GLU A 189 -7.70 3.76 -3.51
N SER A 190 -7.71 2.68 -2.71
CA SER A 190 -8.93 2.20 -2.06
C SER A 190 -8.63 1.43 -0.77
N ASP A 191 -9.67 1.00 -0.06
CA ASP A 191 -9.57 0.14 1.12
C ASP A 191 -9.19 -1.32 0.78
N HIS A 192 -9.06 -1.64 -0.50
CA HIS A 192 -8.75 -2.96 -1.02
C HIS A 192 -7.62 -2.89 -2.05
N TYR A 193 -6.65 -3.79 -1.91
CA TYR A 193 -5.54 -3.95 -2.84
C TYR A 193 -5.42 -5.39 -3.30
N GLN A 194 -5.14 -5.56 -4.59
CA GLN A 194 -4.79 -6.84 -5.20
C GLN A 194 -3.52 -6.69 -6.03
N GLY A 195 -2.54 -7.56 -5.78
CA GLY A 195 -1.28 -7.53 -6.52
C GLY A 195 -0.47 -8.80 -6.31
N VAL A 196 0.82 -8.73 -6.64
CA VAL A 196 1.73 -9.87 -6.51
C VAL A 196 3.06 -9.47 -5.89
N THR A 197 3.73 -10.41 -5.23
CA THR A 197 5.11 -10.20 -4.77
C THR A 197 6.11 -10.09 -5.92
N GLY A 198 7.14 -9.26 -5.75
CA GLY A 198 8.24 -9.08 -6.71
C GLY A 198 9.28 -10.20 -6.67
N ASP A 199 10.42 -10.00 -7.35
CA ASP A 199 11.43 -11.05 -7.61
C ASP A 199 12.08 -11.67 -6.35
N GLN A 200 12.06 -10.97 -5.22
CA GLN A 200 12.54 -11.46 -3.92
C GLN A 200 11.41 -11.89 -2.97
N GLY A 201 10.21 -12.11 -3.51
CA GLY A 201 9.02 -12.42 -2.73
C GLY A 201 8.51 -11.27 -1.87
N SER A 202 8.95 -10.05 -2.14
CA SER A 202 8.60 -8.85 -1.37
C SER A 202 7.57 -7.98 -2.08
N LEU A 203 6.73 -7.31 -1.29
CA LEU A 203 5.79 -6.27 -1.72
C LEU A 203 5.77 -5.18 -0.63
N SER A 204 5.85 -3.91 -1.03
CA SER A 204 5.79 -2.78 -0.10
C SER A 204 4.63 -1.89 -0.52
N LEU A 205 3.75 -1.56 0.43
CA LEU A 205 2.52 -0.81 0.18
C LEU A 205 2.46 0.41 1.11
N PRO A 206 2.26 1.62 0.57
CA PRO A 206 1.98 2.79 1.38
C PRO A 206 0.52 2.74 1.85
N ILE A 207 0.32 3.00 3.13
CA ILE A 207 -0.99 3.14 3.77
C ILE A 207 -1.12 4.59 4.20
N THR A 208 -2.25 5.21 3.87
CA THR A 208 -2.60 6.58 4.28
C THR A 208 -4.04 6.63 4.75
N ASP A 209 -4.40 7.68 5.48
CA ASP A 209 -5.80 7.91 5.85
C ASP A 209 -6.10 9.43 5.83
N PRO A 210 -6.21 10.03 4.63
CA PRO A 210 -6.40 11.47 4.49
C PRO A 210 -7.76 11.96 5.01
N ASN A 211 -8.73 11.06 5.20
CA ASN A 211 -10.05 11.36 5.76
C ASN A 211 -10.23 10.79 7.17
N GLY A 212 -9.18 10.20 7.74
CA GLY A 212 -9.20 9.55 9.04
C GLY A 212 -9.57 10.48 10.17
N LEU A 213 -10.26 9.90 11.15
CA LEU A 213 -10.70 10.54 12.40
C LEU A 213 -9.75 10.25 13.57
N GLY A 214 -8.66 9.51 13.38
CA GLY A 214 -7.85 9.01 14.49
C GLY A 214 -8.34 7.66 15.00
N VAL A 215 -8.51 6.69 14.11
CA VAL A 215 -9.02 5.35 14.47
C VAL A 215 -7.91 4.30 14.35
N LYS A 216 -8.08 3.18 15.06
CA LYS A 216 -7.31 1.96 14.87
C LYS A 216 -7.94 1.19 13.72
N THR A 217 -7.24 1.14 12.59
CA THR A 217 -7.69 0.43 11.40
C THR A 217 -6.99 -0.91 11.30
N THR A 218 -7.76 -2.00 11.23
CA THR A 218 -7.25 -3.36 11.07
C THR A 218 -7.17 -3.71 9.59
N LEU A 219 -5.95 -3.99 9.12
CA LEU A 219 -5.65 -4.50 7.80
C LEU A 219 -5.65 -6.03 7.84
N GLN A 220 -6.35 -6.66 6.91
CA GLN A 220 -6.34 -8.11 6.69
C GLN A 220 -5.54 -8.41 5.44
N ILE A 221 -4.51 -9.26 5.56
CA ILE A 221 -3.60 -9.64 4.48
C ILE A 221 -3.77 -11.13 4.18
N LYS A 222 -4.11 -11.45 2.94
CA LYS A 222 -4.21 -12.81 2.42
C LYS A 222 -3.18 -13.02 1.33
N ALA A 223 -2.62 -14.23 1.30
CA ALA A 223 -1.76 -14.67 0.22
C ALA A 223 -2.20 -16.03 -0.30
N TYR A 224 -2.00 -16.25 -1.59
CA TYR A 224 -2.31 -17.53 -2.20
C TYR A 224 -1.44 -18.65 -1.63
N GLY A 225 -2.08 -19.69 -1.09
CA GLY A 225 -1.44 -20.84 -0.43
C GLY A 225 -1.38 -20.74 1.10
N VAL A 226 -1.61 -19.56 1.67
CA VAL A 226 -1.60 -19.36 3.12
C VAL A 226 -3.01 -19.53 3.66
N SER A 227 -3.22 -20.52 4.53
CA SER A 227 -4.56 -20.91 5.01
C SER A 227 -5.29 -19.82 5.78
N ASN A 228 -4.57 -19.07 6.63
CA ASN A 228 -5.16 -18.07 7.50
C ASN A 228 -4.68 -16.66 7.12
N PRO A 229 -5.58 -15.67 7.01
CA PRO A 229 -5.17 -14.28 6.84
C PRO A 229 -4.34 -13.81 8.04
N LYS A 230 -3.39 -12.91 7.80
CA LYS A 230 -2.72 -12.15 8.85
C LYS A 230 -3.39 -10.81 9.03
N THR A 231 -3.21 -10.21 10.20
CA THR A 231 -3.77 -8.89 10.52
C THR A 231 -2.70 -7.97 11.07
N GLU A 232 -2.78 -6.70 10.70
CA GLU A 232 -1.96 -5.62 11.28
C GLU A 232 -2.83 -4.41 11.55
N ASP A 233 -2.54 -3.72 12.66
CA ASP A 233 -3.26 -2.52 13.05
C ASP A 233 -2.42 -1.28 12.78
N VAL A 234 -3.07 -0.23 12.25
CA VAL A 234 -2.45 1.07 11.96
C VAL A 234 -3.31 2.21 12.50
N ILE A 235 -2.66 3.29 12.94
CA ILE A 235 -3.33 4.49 13.48
C ILE A 235 -2.77 5.75 12.80
N PHE A 236 -3.67 6.56 12.23
CA PHE A 236 -3.37 7.89 11.72
C PHE A 236 -4.00 8.94 12.64
N THR A 237 -3.19 9.52 13.52
CA THR A 237 -3.69 10.42 14.56
C THR A 237 -4.16 11.77 14.03
N VAL A 238 -5.17 12.35 14.67
CA VAL A 238 -5.69 13.69 14.36
C VAL A 238 -5.26 14.73 15.38
N VAL A 239 -5.05 15.97 14.92
CA VAL A 239 -4.65 17.08 15.78
C VAL A 239 -5.77 17.49 16.74
N THR A 240 -7.04 17.34 16.34
CA THR A 240 -8.23 17.77 17.09
C THR A 240 -8.67 16.84 18.22
N SER A 241 -7.91 15.78 18.50
CA SER A 241 -8.10 14.91 19.67
C SER A 241 -6.82 14.88 20.50
N PRO A 242 -6.90 14.86 21.84
CA PRO A 242 -5.71 14.74 22.67
C PRO A 242 -5.15 13.32 22.69
N ASP A 243 -3.84 13.20 22.90
CA ASP A 243 -3.25 11.90 23.23
C ASP A 243 -3.52 11.54 24.69
N SER A 244 -4.76 11.16 24.97
CA SER A 244 -5.27 10.80 26.28
C SER A 244 -6.05 9.50 26.19
N LYS A 245 -5.89 8.60 27.18
CA LYS A 245 -6.66 7.35 27.24
C LYS A 245 -8.18 7.58 27.35
N TYR A 246 -8.58 8.79 27.73
CA TYR A 246 -9.98 9.21 27.84
C TYR A 246 -10.54 9.84 26.56
N ALA A 247 -9.70 10.09 25.55
CA ALA A 247 -10.14 10.63 24.26
C ALA A 247 -10.93 9.59 23.48
N ASN A 248 -11.91 10.02 22.71
CA ASN A 248 -12.65 9.14 21.80
C ASN A 248 -11.78 8.70 20.62
N PHE A 249 -10.85 9.52 20.17
CA PHE A 249 -9.99 9.21 19.02
C PHE A 249 -8.49 9.22 19.37
N GLY A 250 -7.71 8.57 18.51
CA GLY A 250 -6.25 8.61 18.48
C GLY A 250 -5.77 9.99 18.09
N GLY A 251 -5.37 10.75 19.11
CA GLY A 251 -5.03 12.15 18.99
C GLY A 251 -3.54 12.47 19.05
N HIS A 252 -3.19 13.67 18.59
CA HIS A 252 -1.90 14.32 18.86
C HIS A 252 -2.03 15.82 19.17
N MET A 253 -3.20 16.26 19.65
CA MET A 253 -3.42 17.65 20.11
C MET A 253 -2.32 18.09 21.06
N ALA A 254 -1.86 19.33 20.86
CA ALA A 254 -0.87 19.91 21.74
C ALA A 254 -1.44 20.06 23.16
N LYS A 255 -0.78 19.45 24.14
CA LYS A 255 -1.14 19.58 25.56
C LYS A 255 -1.02 21.03 26.01
N THR A 256 0.03 21.71 25.54
CA THR A 256 0.31 23.11 25.85
C THR A 256 0.59 23.93 24.61
N VAL A 257 0.27 25.21 24.68
CA VAL A 257 0.64 26.21 23.68
C VAL A 257 1.30 27.38 24.39
N THR A 258 2.36 27.92 23.79
CA THR A 258 3.12 29.05 24.34
C THR A 258 2.84 30.29 23.50
N ASN A 259 2.62 31.44 24.14
CA ASN A 259 2.52 32.72 23.45
C ASN A 259 3.92 33.36 23.24
N THR A 260 3.98 34.46 22.49
CA THR A 260 5.20 35.25 22.27
C THR A 260 5.88 35.76 23.55
N ASN A 261 5.14 35.94 24.63
CA ASN A 261 5.65 36.40 25.93
C ASN A 261 6.20 35.25 26.80
N GLY A 262 6.20 34.00 26.29
CA GLY A 262 6.66 32.82 27.01
C GLY A 262 5.66 32.24 28.01
N ALA A 263 4.44 32.78 28.09
CA ALA A 263 3.39 32.20 28.92
C ALA A 263 2.89 30.90 28.30
N VAL A 264 2.77 29.87 29.14
CA VAL A 264 2.37 28.51 28.75
C VAL A 264 0.94 28.27 29.19
N PHE A 265 0.12 27.80 28.25
CA PHE A 265 -1.29 27.53 28.44
C PHE A 265 -1.55 26.05 28.25
N ASP A 266 -2.25 25.43 29.20
CA ASP A 266 -2.77 24.08 29.00
C ASP A 266 -4.07 24.13 28.19
N ARG A 267 -4.27 23.15 27.31
CA ARG A 267 -5.56 22.96 26.64
C ARG A 267 -6.67 22.76 27.67
N SER A 268 -7.91 23.05 27.29
CA SER A 268 -9.06 22.61 28.07
C SER A 268 -9.05 21.08 28.24
N LEU A 269 -9.55 20.59 29.36
CA LEU A 269 -9.65 19.14 29.61
C LEU A 269 -11.00 18.59 29.13
N LEU A 270 -10.95 17.34 28.62
CA LEU A 270 -12.15 16.58 28.30
C LEU A 270 -12.98 16.35 29.57
N GLN A 271 -14.29 16.16 29.41
CA GLN A 271 -15.16 15.82 30.52
C GLN A 271 -14.73 14.51 31.21
N ALA A 272 -14.26 13.52 30.45
CA ALA A 272 -13.78 12.25 31.01
C ALA A 272 -12.44 12.41 31.76
N GLU A 273 -11.57 13.33 31.32
CA GLU A 273 -10.31 13.66 32.03
C GLU A 273 -10.59 14.32 33.37
N LEU A 274 -11.56 15.23 33.43
CA LEU A 274 -11.98 15.83 34.69
C LEU A 274 -12.58 14.81 35.66
N ALA A 275 -13.31 13.82 35.15
CA ALA A 275 -13.93 12.80 35.99
C ALA A 275 -12.88 11.97 36.74
N ASP A 276 -11.72 11.72 36.12
CA ASP A 276 -10.56 11.07 36.77
C ASP A 276 -10.01 11.88 37.96
N MET A 277 -10.24 13.20 37.95
CA MET A 277 -9.84 14.14 38.98
C MET A 277 -10.96 14.43 39.99
N ASP A 278 -12.06 13.66 39.98
CA ASP A 278 -13.29 13.91 40.76
C ASP A 278 -13.90 15.30 40.48
N MET A 279 -13.79 15.75 39.23
CA MET A 279 -14.30 17.04 38.76
C MET A 279 -15.28 16.86 37.60
N LYS A 280 -16.20 17.81 37.45
CA LYS A 280 -17.12 17.86 36.30
C LYS A 280 -17.18 19.26 35.70
N GLY A 281 -17.38 19.35 34.38
CA GLY A 281 -17.85 20.57 33.74
C GLY A 281 -19.25 20.96 34.26
N MET A 282 -19.67 22.20 34.04
CA MET A 282 -21.06 22.58 34.32
C MET A 282 -21.98 22.08 33.21
N THR A 283 -21.49 22.16 31.98
CA THR A 283 -22.08 21.57 30.77
C THR A 283 -20.97 20.93 29.95
N THR A 284 -21.34 20.27 28.87
CA THR A 284 -20.40 19.71 27.90
C THR A 284 -20.70 20.22 26.51
N TYR A 285 -19.69 20.21 25.66
CA TYR A 285 -19.84 20.47 24.24
C TYR A 285 -19.16 19.38 23.42
N LEU A 286 -19.88 18.82 22.46
CA LEU A 286 -19.36 17.82 21.54
C LEU A 286 -18.73 18.55 20.36
N GLU A 287 -17.42 18.41 20.19
CA GLU A 287 -16.68 19.00 19.09
C GLU A 287 -15.59 18.03 18.62
N ASN A 288 -15.50 17.80 17.31
CA ASN A 288 -14.57 16.86 16.68
C ASN A 288 -14.62 15.45 17.28
N GLY A 289 -15.82 15.03 17.68
CA GLY A 289 -16.05 13.73 18.29
C GLY A 289 -15.56 13.61 19.74
N GLU A 290 -15.04 14.68 20.34
CA GLU A 290 -14.60 14.74 21.73
C GLU A 290 -15.60 15.51 22.60
N ILE A 291 -15.73 15.13 23.88
CA ILE A 291 -16.64 15.77 24.84
C ILE A 291 -15.85 16.72 25.73
N TRP A 292 -15.93 18.01 25.42
CA TRP A 292 -15.23 19.06 26.14
C TRP A 292 -16.05 19.60 27.30
N SER A 293 -15.39 19.88 28.42
CA SER A 293 -16.04 20.51 29.57
C SER A 293 -16.18 22.02 29.38
N CYS A 294 -17.36 22.56 29.72
CA CYS A 294 -17.65 23.98 29.61
C CYS A 294 -18.13 24.54 30.96
N ARG A 295 -17.85 25.82 31.22
CA ARG A 295 -18.15 26.48 32.50
C ARG A 295 -18.60 27.92 32.31
N VAL A 296 -19.45 28.39 33.24
CA VAL A 296 -19.67 29.83 33.43
C VAL A 296 -18.43 30.46 34.09
N TYR A 297 -18.34 31.80 34.09
CA TYR A 297 -17.21 32.53 34.68
C TYR A 297 -16.88 32.09 36.12
N LYS A 298 -17.86 32.06 37.04
CA LYS A 298 -17.62 31.60 38.43
C LYS A 298 -17.05 30.18 38.49
N GLY A 299 -17.53 29.31 37.62
CA GLY A 299 -17.02 27.94 37.48
C GLY A 299 -15.61 27.89 36.93
N ALA A 300 -15.27 28.78 35.98
CA ALA A 300 -13.94 28.90 35.39
C ALA A 300 -12.90 29.39 36.42
N VAL A 301 -13.24 30.40 37.23
CA VAL A 301 -12.40 30.88 38.34
C VAL A 301 -12.15 29.76 39.36
N TRP A 302 -13.21 29.05 39.77
CA TRP A 302 -13.09 27.91 40.68
C TRP A 302 -12.20 26.81 40.09
N TYR A 303 -12.40 26.46 38.82
CA TYR A 303 -11.63 25.43 38.13
C TYR A 303 -10.15 25.77 38.09
N CYS A 304 -9.78 26.97 37.61
CA CYS A 304 -8.37 27.34 37.56
C CYS A 304 -7.72 27.37 38.95
N LYS A 305 -8.44 27.84 39.98
CA LYS A 305 -7.95 27.77 41.36
C LYS A 305 -7.71 26.33 41.83
N LYS A 306 -8.58 25.39 41.45
CA LYS A 306 -8.40 23.95 41.75
C LYS A 306 -7.22 23.35 41.00
N MET A 307 -6.92 23.85 39.80
CA MET A 307 -5.72 23.49 39.03
C MET A 307 -4.46 24.22 39.52
N HIS A 308 -4.52 24.96 40.65
CA HIS A 308 -3.43 25.79 41.17
C HIS A 308 -2.96 26.89 40.21
N LYS A 309 -3.88 27.39 39.39
CA LYS A 309 -3.66 28.38 38.33
C LYS A 309 -4.68 29.53 38.42
N LYS A 310 -4.56 30.51 37.54
CA LYS A 310 -5.49 31.63 37.39
C LYS A 310 -6.28 31.52 36.09
N LEU A 311 -7.48 32.12 36.09
CA LEU A 311 -8.26 32.26 34.87
C LEU A 311 -7.62 33.31 33.98
N SER A 312 -7.33 32.93 32.73
CA SER A 312 -6.66 33.77 31.72
C SER A 312 -7.35 35.12 31.54
N THR A 313 -6.58 36.19 31.34
CA THR A 313 -7.11 37.52 30.98
C THR A 313 -7.37 37.60 29.47
N VAL A 314 -8.06 38.66 29.01
CA VAL A 314 -8.25 38.91 27.57
C VAL A 314 -6.90 39.08 26.88
N GLU A 315 -5.94 39.74 27.54
CA GLU A 315 -4.60 39.93 26.97
C GLU A 315 -3.87 38.59 26.79
N ASP A 316 -4.02 37.67 27.76
CA ASP A 316 -3.46 36.33 27.66
C ASP A 316 -4.06 35.57 26.45
N LEU A 317 -5.39 35.54 26.32
CA LEU A 317 -6.08 34.84 25.23
C LEU A 317 -5.83 35.51 23.87
N ALA A 318 -5.83 36.84 23.80
CA ALA A 318 -5.54 37.59 22.59
C ALA A 318 -4.06 37.45 22.18
N SER A 319 -3.14 37.28 23.12
CA SER A 319 -1.74 37.00 22.82
C SER A 319 -1.56 35.60 22.21
N LEU A 320 -2.35 34.61 22.61
CA LEU A 320 -2.36 33.29 21.98
C LEU A 320 -2.78 33.41 20.52
N TYR A 321 -3.92 34.04 20.23
CA TYR A 321 -4.38 34.25 18.85
C TYR A 321 -3.36 35.05 18.02
N ARG A 322 -2.82 36.16 18.54
CA ARG A 322 -1.82 36.96 17.80
C ARG A 322 -0.55 36.18 17.47
N THR A 323 -0.16 35.23 18.33
CA THR A 323 0.98 34.34 18.09
C THR A 323 0.63 33.26 17.06
N HIS A 324 -0.62 32.79 17.07
CA HIS A 324 -1.11 31.65 16.29
C HIS A 324 -2.30 32.07 15.41
N GLN A 325 -2.05 33.01 14.50
CA GLN A 325 -3.07 33.61 13.64
C GLN A 325 -3.65 32.61 12.61
N GLN A 326 -4.68 33.04 11.88
CA GLN A 326 -5.30 32.25 10.80
C GLN A 326 -5.79 30.89 11.32
N ASN A 327 -6.38 30.90 12.52
CA ASN A 327 -6.88 29.70 13.19
C ASN A 327 -5.82 28.62 13.47
N ALA A 328 -4.53 28.98 13.57
CA ALA A 328 -3.48 28.01 13.87
C ALA A 328 -3.68 27.30 15.22
N MET A 329 -4.35 27.94 16.19
CA MET A 329 -4.76 27.31 17.45
C MET A 329 -5.57 26.02 17.23
N HIS A 330 -6.44 26.01 16.23
CA HIS A 330 -7.19 24.83 15.85
C HIS A 330 -6.40 23.94 14.87
N GLU A 331 -5.94 24.51 13.75
CA GLU A 331 -5.37 23.74 12.64
C GLU A 331 -4.05 23.05 12.98
N LEU A 332 -3.22 23.68 13.81
CA LEU A 332 -1.88 23.17 14.16
C LEU A 332 -1.80 22.59 15.57
N TYR A 333 -2.58 23.14 16.51
CA TYR A 333 -2.55 22.72 17.91
C TYR A 333 -3.77 21.90 18.34
N GLY A 334 -4.86 21.93 17.55
CA GLY A 334 -6.03 21.10 17.71
C GLY A 334 -7.05 21.60 18.74
N TRP A 335 -6.85 22.79 19.31
CA TRP A 335 -7.70 23.26 20.39
C TRP A 335 -9.12 23.55 19.88
N PRO A 336 -10.16 23.29 20.70
CA PRO A 336 -11.54 23.45 20.25
C PRO A 336 -11.88 24.93 20.01
N GLN A 337 -12.73 25.19 19.03
CA GLN A 337 -12.96 26.55 18.48
C GLN A 337 -14.43 26.95 18.40
N PHE A 338 -15.39 26.03 18.53
CA PHE A 338 -16.80 26.39 18.35
C PHE A 338 -17.44 27.07 19.57
N ARG A 339 -16.65 27.33 20.61
CA ARG A 339 -17.01 28.20 21.73
C ARG A 339 -15.86 29.12 22.07
N SER A 340 -16.20 30.22 22.70
CA SER A 340 -15.23 31.17 23.23
C SER A 340 -14.46 30.59 24.41
N TYR A 341 -13.39 31.28 24.81
CA TYR A 341 -12.60 30.98 26.00
C TYR A 341 -12.89 32.06 27.05
N ARG A 342 -13.33 31.62 28.25
CA ARG A 342 -13.67 32.52 29.36
C ARG A 342 -12.46 33.30 29.83
N SER A 343 -12.66 34.59 30.12
CA SER A 343 -11.64 35.46 30.70
C SER A 343 -11.97 35.93 32.11
N SER A 344 -10.92 36.28 32.87
CA SER A 344 -11.02 37.03 34.12
C SER A 344 -11.19 38.55 33.95
N THR A 345 -11.08 39.07 32.73
CA THR A 345 -11.21 40.51 32.45
C THR A 345 -12.67 40.97 32.57
N PRO A 346 -12.99 41.93 33.46
CA PRO A 346 -14.34 42.44 33.65
C PRO A 346 -14.80 43.29 32.46
N GLY A 347 -16.11 43.28 32.20
CA GLY A 347 -16.78 44.04 31.16
C GLY A 347 -18.21 44.42 31.56
N ILE A 348 -18.90 45.15 30.68
CA ILE A 348 -20.29 45.58 30.87
C ILE A 348 -21.06 45.20 29.60
N ASP A 349 -22.20 44.55 29.75
CA ASP A 349 -23.07 44.19 28.62
C ASP A 349 -23.92 45.37 28.13
N GLU A 350 -24.67 45.16 27.03
CA GLU A 350 -25.55 46.18 26.44
C GLU A 350 -26.67 46.67 27.37
N HIS A 351 -26.93 45.95 28.46
CA HIS A 351 -27.92 46.31 29.49
C HIS A 351 -27.28 46.96 30.72
N GLY A 352 -25.98 47.26 30.70
CA GLY A 352 -25.28 47.89 31.81
C GLY A 352 -24.92 46.93 32.95
N LYS A 353 -25.01 45.61 32.74
CA LYS A 353 -24.70 44.62 33.77
C LYS A 353 -23.21 44.26 33.75
N ASN A 354 -22.63 44.14 34.94
CA ASN A 354 -21.28 43.61 35.09
C ASN A 354 -21.20 42.15 34.63
N VAL A 355 -20.31 41.90 33.68
CA VAL A 355 -20.04 40.60 33.06
C VAL A 355 -18.52 40.46 32.86
N HIS A 356 -18.08 39.41 32.18
CA HIS A 356 -16.69 39.23 31.80
C HIS A 356 -16.55 39.05 30.30
N PHE A 357 -15.38 39.43 29.79
CA PHE A 357 -15.01 39.18 28.41
C PHE A 357 -14.70 37.70 28.18
N ALA A 358 -14.75 37.32 26.92
CA ALA A 358 -14.26 36.08 26.38
C ALA A 358 -13.56 36.35 25.04
N VAL A 359 -12.78 35.38 24.58
CA VAL A 359 -12.05 35.46 23.32
C VAL A 359 -12.29 34.20 22.52
N ASN A 360 -12.63 34.37 21.24
CA ASN A 360 -12.57 33.31 20.24
C ASN A 360 -11.11 33.18 19.81
N ILE A 361 -10.48 32.02 20.04
CA ILE A 361 -9.05 31.85 19.80
C ILE A 361 -8.71 31.48 18.34
N ASP A 362 -9.74 31.22 17.54
CA ASP A 362 -9.68 30.94 16.10
C ASP A 362 -9.57 32.22 15.26
N ASP A 363 -10.28 33.29 15.65
CA ASP A 363 -10.32 34.57 14.94
C ASP A 363 -9.89 35.79 15.78
N GLY A 364 -9.67 35.62 17.08
CA GLY A 364 -9.26 36.66 18.01
C GLY A 364 -10.39 37.58 18.47
N ALA A 365 -11.66 37.27 18.17
CA ALA A 365 -12.78 38.14 18.50
C ALA A 365 -12.98 38.26 20.02
N VAL A 366 -12.81 39.47 20.53
CA VAL A 366 -13.03 39.83 21.94
C VAL A 366 -14.44 40.36 22.11
N HIS A 367 -15.20 39.77 23.04
CA HIS A 367 -16.58 40.18 23.30
C HIS A 367 -17.00 39.85 24.74
N VAL A 368 -18.02 40.54 25.24
CA VAL A 368 -18.60 40.27 26.56
C VAL A 368 -19.55 39.08 26.47
N ILE A 369 -19.52 38.19 27.47
CA ILE A 369 -20.42 37.04 27.55
C ILE A 369 -21.16 37.04 28.89
N ASN A 370 -22.47 36.81 28.84
CA ASN A 370 -23.31 36.71 30.04
C ASN A 370 -22.79 35.63 31.01
N GLU A 371 -22.90 35.91 32.31
CA GLU A 371 -22.50 35.08 33.44
C GLU A 371 -23.20 33.70 33.52
N ILE A 372 -24.19 33.42 32.68
CA ILE A 372 -24.90 32.14 32.61
C ILE A 372 -24.45 31.23 31.44
N VAL A 373 -23.73 31.77 30.46
CA VAL A 373 -23.27 31.01 29.29
C VAL A 373 -22.13 30.08 29.70
N THR A 374 -21.98 28.93 29.06
CA THR A 374 -20.89 28.01 29.38
C THR A 374 -19.94 27.87 28.21
N ASP A 375 -18.65 28.07 28.46
CA ASP A 375 -17.62 28.16 27.43
C ASP A 375 -16.34 27.46 27.89
N TYR A 376 -15.35 27.39 26.99
CA TYR A 376 -14.06 26.76 27.29
C TYR A 376 -13.28 27.53 28.33
N VAL A 377 -12.42 26.81 29.04
CA VAL A 377 -11.59 27.37 30.09
C VAL A 377 -10.17 26.88 29.91
N ILE A 378 -9.24 27.83 29.83
CA ILE A 378 -7.81 27.59 29.93
C ILE A 378 -7.26 28.46 31.05
N CYS A 379 -6.29 27.90 31.76
CA CYS A 379 -5.72 28.52 32.94
C CYS A 379 -4.25 28.85 32.70
N THR A 380 -3.81 29.97 33.26
CA THR A 380 -2.42 30.46 33.23
C THR A 380 -1.80 30.36 34.63
N GLU A 381 -0.47 30.32 34.70
CA GLU A 381 0.27 30.35 35.98
C GLU A 381 -0.05 31.57 36.87
#